data_AF-A0A3M2AJ09-F1
#
_entry.id   AF-A0A3M2AJ09-F1
#
_cell.length_a   1.000
_cell.length_b   1.000
_cell.length_c   1.000
_cell.angle_alpha   90.00
_cell.angle_beta   90.00
_cell.angle_gamma   90.00
#
_symmetry.space_group_name_H-M   'P 1'
#
loop_
_entity.id
_entity.type
_entity.pdbx_description
1 polymer ?
#
loop_
_entity_poly.entity_id
_entity_poly.type
_entity_poly.pdbx_seq_one_letter_code
_entity_poly.pdbx_strand_id
1 'polypeptide(L)'
;MCTSGTGTLVRPVRFVRPTSSVFVRAVGIAAGLGLLAVDPRTEPAWAAALAAVLAAALASTWRCNLRRLVAEVPAAGRLLPRAATALVVLAVGWPLLAGRLPATRDHALHYLRTHVLVHDLLPQGQLVGFSTRLGLGFGFGDDYPVLPYLWAASAHLGTFGAVDLRASYAFGL
;
A
#
# COMPACT_ATOMS: atom_id res chain seq x y z
N MET A 1 25.21 13.53 21.66
CA MET A 1 26.46 14.29 21.89
C MET A 1 27.59 13.53 21.23
N CYS A 2 28.22 14.08 20.18
CA CYS A 2 29.42 13.54 19.55
C CYS A 2 30.57 14.48 19.92
N THR A 3 31.52 14.00 20.72
CA THR A 3 32.63 14.80 21.22
C THR A 3 33.84 14.67 20.31
N SER A 4 34.48 15.81 20.02
CA SER A 4 35.77 15.94 19.35
C SER A 4 36.89 15.80 20.38
N GLY A 5 37.74 14.78 20.23
CA GLY A 5 38.95 14.60 21.04
C GLY A 5 40.15 14.35 20.14
N THR A 6 41.05 15.32 20.09
CA THR A 6 42.39 15.22 19.48
C THR A 6 43.35 14.59 20.48
N GLY A 7 43.71 13.33 20.25
CA GLY A 7 44.73 12.62 21.02
C GLY A 7 45.29 11.46 20.21
N THR A 8 46.50 11.62 19.71
CA THR A 8 47.30 10.58 19.04
C THR A 8 47.71 9.51 20.04
N LEU A 9 47.06 8.35 19.98
CA LEU A 9 47.45 7.14 20.71
C LEU A 9 47.48 5.96 19.74
N VAL A 10 48.59 5.24 19.79
CA VAL A 10 48.91 4.01 19.05
C VAL A 10 47.70 3.07 19.05
N ARG A 11 47.19 2.74 17.85
CA ARG A 11 45.96 1.95 17.72
C ARG A 11 46.25 0.46 17.93
N PRO A 12 45.64 -0.19 18.94
CA PRO A 12 45.62 -1.65 18.98
C PRO A 12 44.87 -2.16 17.74
N VAL A 13 45.37 -3.24 17.12
CA VAL A 13 44.64 -3.98 16.08
C VAL A 13 43.37 -4.53 16.72
N ARG A 14 42.29 -3.75 16.62
CA ARG A 14 40.97 -4.17 17.07
C ARG A 14 40.50 -5.24 16.12
N PHE A 15 40.32 -6.46 16.62
CA PHE A 15 39.43 -7.43 16.01
C PHE A 15 38.07 -6.72 15.85
N VAL A 16 37.77 -6.33 14.61
CA VAL A 16 36.47 -5.79 14.24
C VAL A 16 35.52 -6.97 14.36
N ARG A 17 34.89 -7.12 15.54
CA ARG A 17 33.71 -7.96 15.65
C ARG A 17 32.77 -7.50 14.54
N PRO A 18 32.31 -8.37 13.63
CA PRO A 18 31.39 -7.98 12.59
C PRO A 18 30.25 -7.24 13.28
N THR A 19 30.12 -5.96 12.97
CA THR A 19 29.11 -5.13 13.60
C THR A 19 27.77 -5.80 13.34
N SER A 20 26.91 -5.87 14.36
CA SER A 20 25.57 -6.49 14.30
C SER A 20 24.76 -6.09 13.06
N SER A 21 25.11 -4.96 12.42
CA SER A 21 24.57 -4.50 11.15
C SER A 21 24.77 -5.46 9.96
N VAL A 22 25.90 -6.17 9.84
CA VAL A 22 26.16 -7.07 8.69
C VAL A 22 25.33 -8.34 8.82
N PHE A 23 25.24 -8.88 10.04
CA PHE A 23 24.41 -10.05 10.34
C PHE A 23 22.92 -9.75 10.12
N VAL A 24 22.43 -8.60 10.61
CA VAL A 24 21.04 -8.16 10.39
C VAL A 24 20.74 -7.94 8.90
N ARG A 25 21.69 -7.43 8.12
CA ARG A 25 21.56 -7.30 6.65
C ARG A 25 21.48 -8.66 5.97
N ALA A 26 22.36 -9.59 6.33
CA ALA A 26 22.37 -10.93 5.74
C ALA A 26 21.08 -11.70 6.06
N VAL A 27 20.58 -11.61 7.29
CA VAL A 27 19.31 -12.22 7.70
C VAL A 27 18.12 -11.56 7.01
N GLY A 28 18.10 -10.22 6.89
CA GLY A 28 17.03 -9.51 6.18
C GLY A 28 16.97 -9.81 4.68
N ILE A 29 18.13 -9.91 4.03
CA ILE A 29 18.23 -10.30 2.61
C ILE A 29 17.83 -11.76 2.43
N ALA A 30 18.32 -12.67 3.28
CA ALA A 30 17.97 -14.09 3.21
C ALA A 30 16.47 -14.33 3.47
N ALA A 31 15.86 -13.60 4.41
CA ALA A 31 14.41 -13.65 4.64
C ALA A 31 13.61 -13.09 3.47
N GLY A 32 14.06 -11.98 2.87
CA GLY A 32 13.44 -11.41 1.67
C GLY A 32 13.53 -12.34 0.45
N LEU A 33 14.68 -12.99 0.24
CA LEU A 33 14.88 -13.97 -0.83
C LEU A 33 14.12 -15.28 -0.57
N GLY A 34 14.02 -15.72 0.69
CA GLY A 34 13.21 -16.89 1.07
C GLY A 34 11.72 -16.66 0.85
N LEU A 35 11.23 -15.43 1.03
CA LEU A 35 9.86 -15.04 0.71
C LEU A 35 9.58 -15.00 -0.80
N LEU A 36 10.59 -14.75 -1.65
CA LEU A 36 10.46 -14.83 -3.12
C LEU A 36 10.34 -16.28 -3.63
N ALA A 37 10.66 -17.29 -2.81
CA ALA A 37 10.55 -18.70 -3.16
C ALA A 37 9.16 -19.30 -2.84
N VAL A 38 8.25 -18.51 -2.26
CA VAL A 38 6.90 -18.95 -1.86
C VAL A 38 5.89 -18.56 -2.95
N ASP A 39 5.07 -19.54 -3.34
CA ASP A 39 4.07 -19.56 -4.41
C ASP A 39 3.61 -18.19 -4.99
N PRO A 40 3.83 -17.92 -6.29
CA PRO A 40 3.44 -16.68 -6.97
C PRO A 40 1.93 -16.40 -6.97
N ARG A 41 1.08 -17.32 -6.49
CA ARG A 41 -0.38 -17.11 -6.39
C ARG A 41 -0.83 -16.23 -5.21
N THR A 42 0.08 -15.81 -4.34
CA THR A 42 -0.22 -14.95 -3.17
C THR A 42 0.11 -13.46 -3.41
N GLU A 43 -0.33 -12.90 -4.54
CA GLU A 43 0.26 -11.69 -5.13
C GLU A 43 0.36 -10.39 -4.29
N PRO A 44 -0.52 -10.03 -3.33
CA PRO A 44 -0.35 -8.77 -2.58
C PRO A 44 0.41 -8.90 -1.26
N ALA A 45 0.41 -10.09 -0.63
CA ALA A 45 0.92 -10.26 0.74
C ALA A 45 2.46 -10.23 0.79
N TRP A 46 3.13 -10.85 -0.18
CA TRP A 46 4.59 -10.86 -0.23
C TRP A 46 5.15 -9.50 -0.65
N ALA A 47 4.47 -8.75 -1.53
CA ALA A 47 4.88 -7.42 -1.94
C ALA A 47 4.77 -6.43 -0.77
N ALA A 48 3.69 -6.51 0.02
CA ALA A 48 3.52 -5.72 1.23
C ALA A 48 4.53 -6.11 2.32
N ALA A 49 4.79 -7.41 2.51
CA ALA A 49 5.77 -7.89 3.47
C ALA A 49 7.20 -7.49 3.07
N LEU A 50 7.56 -7.60 1.79
CA LEU A 50 8.84 -7.18 1.25
C LEU A 50 9.01 -5.65 1.37
N ALA A 51 7.97 -4.88 1.05
CA ALA A 51 7.96 -3.44 1.22
C ALA A 51 8.11 -3.04 2.70
N ALA A 52 7.44 -3.73 3.63
CA ALA A 52 7.55 -3.49 5.06
C ALA A 52 8.94 -3.85 5.61
N VAL A 53 9.52 -4.97 5.18
CA VAL A 53 10.88 -5.39 5.57
C VAL A 53 11.92 -4.43 5.01
N LEU A 54 11.80 -4.03 3.74
CA LEU A 54 12.67 -3.03 3.13
C LEU A 54 12.51 -1.68 3.83
N ALA A 55 11.29 -1.24 4.14
CA ALA A 55 11.03 -0.01 4.86
C ALA A 55 11.60 -0.04 6.29
N ALA A 56 11.51 -1.17 7.01
CA ALA A 56 12.06 -1.32 8.35
C ALA A 56 13.61 -1.40 8.34
N ALA A 57 14.19 -2.12 7.37
CA ALA A 57 15.63 -2.22 7.17
C ALA A 57 16.23 -0.86 6.78
N LEU A 58 15.54 -0.11 5.91
CA LEU A 58 15.90 1.26 5.55
C LEU A 58 15.68 2.21 6.74
N ALA A 59 14.54 2.18 7.43
CA ALA A 59 14.27 3.08 8.56
C ALA A 59 15.27 2.94 9.71
N SER A 60 15.71 1.71 10.02
CA SER A 60 16.70 1.44 11.09
C SER A 60 18.12 1.88 10.73
N THR A 61 18.51 1.73 9.45
CA THR A 61 19.82 2.23 8.97
C THR A 61 19.82 3.72 8.66
N TRP A 62 18.66 4.31 8.35
CA TRP A 62 18.54 5.69 7.89
C TRP A 62 18.30 6.69 9.02
N ARG A 63 17.77 6.32 10.19
CA ARG A 63 17.51 7.31 11.28
C ARG A 63 18.75 8.08 11.72
N CYS A 64 19.93 7.45 11.76
CA CYS A 64 21.18 8.12 12.14
C CYS A 64 21.88 8.84 10.97
N ASN A 65 21.81 8.28 9.75
CA ASN A 65 22.48 8.85 8.58
C ASN A 65 21.66 9.92 7.86
N LEU A 66 20.32 9.83 7.85
CA LEU A 66 19.44 10.86 7.29
C LEU A 66 19.59 12.19 8.01
N ARG A 67 19.78 12.22 9.34
CA ARG A 67 19.92 13.49 10.06
C ARG A 67 21.18 14.26 9.63
N ARG A 68 22.26 13.55 9.27
CA ARG A 68 23.48 14.15 8.71
C ARG A 68 23.31 14.49 7.23
N LEU A 69 22.79 13.57 6.41
CA LEU A 69 22.53 13.84 4.99
C LEU A 69 21.52 14.98 4.77
N VAL A 70 20.41 15.05 5.51
CA VAL A 70 19.41 16.13 5.37
C VAL A 70 19.97 17.50 5.77
N ALA A 71 20.98 17.54 6.64
CA ALA A 71 21.66 18.79 7.01
C ALA A 71 22.64 19.29 5.93
N GLU A 72 23.23 18.39 5.15
CA GLU A 72 24.28 18.72 4.16
C GLU A 72 23.79 18.68 2.71
N VAL A 73 22.63 18.09 2.43
CA VAL A 73 22.13 17.92 1.06
C VAL A 73 21.35 19.17 0.61
N PRO A 74 21.66 19.73 -0.59
CA PRO A 74 20.93 20.86 -1.17
C PRO A 74 19.42 20.62 -1.23
N ALA A 75 18.62 21.69 -1.34
CA ALA A 75 17.16 21.62 -1.32
C ALA A 75 16.54 20.53 -2.23
N ALA A 76 17.21 20.18 -3.34
CA ALA A 76 16.83 19.09 -4.24
C ALA A 76 16.79 17.70 -3.59
N GLY A 77 17.70 17.36 -2.68
CA GLY A 77 17.68 16.04 -2.05
C GLY A 77 16.64 15.88 -0.93
N ARG A 78 15.99 16.97 -0.51
CA ARG A 78 14.77 16.89 0.32
C ARG A 78 13.55 16.38 -0.46
N LEU A 79 13.59 16.45 -1.79
CA LEU A 79 12.53 15.90 -2.65
C LEU A 79 12.70 14.41 -2.90
N LEU A 80 13.91 13.87 -2.76
CA LEU A 80 14.20 12.47 -3.04
C LEU A 80 13.34 11.48 -2.25
N PRO A 81 13.17 11.58 -0.92
CA PRO A 81 12.27 10.68 -0.19
C PRO A 81 10.81 10.83 -0.60
N ARG A 82 10.36 12.04 -0.95
CA ARG A 82 8.98 12.28 -1.43
C ARG A 82 8.76 11.66 -2.81
N ALA A 83 9.72 11.82 -3.72
CA ALA A 83 9.71 11.21 -5.04
C ALA A 83 9.74 9.69 -4.95
N ALA A 84 10.58 9.12 -4.07
CA ALA A 84 10.64 7.69 -3.81
C ALA A 84 9.30 7.16 -3.27
N THR A 85 8.68 7.85 -2.30
CA THR A 85 7.34 7.49 -1.80
C THR A 85 6.29 7.57 -2.91
N ALA A 86 6.29 8.63 -3.71
CA ALA A 86 5.35 8.77 -4.83
C ALA A 86 5.52 7.65 -5.86
N LEU A 87 6.77 7.27 -6.19
CA LEU A 87 7.07 6.15 -7.08
C LEU A 87 6.57 4.81 -6.52
N VAL A 88 6.75 4.56 -5.22
CA VAL A 88 6.23 3.33 -4.58
C VAL A 88 4.71 3.30 -4.59
N VAL A 89 4.05 4.42 -4.24
CA VAL A 89 2.59 4.53 -4.29
C VAL A 89 2.06 4.31 -5.70
N LEU A 90 2.70 4.91 -6.71
CA LEU A 90 2.35 4.71 -8.11
C LEU A 90 2.58 3.26 -8.54
N ALA A 91 3.71 2.64 -8.19
CA ALA A 91 4.02 1.27 -8.58
C ALA A 91 3.04 0.26 -7.96
N VAL A 92 2.71 0.41 -6.67
CA VAL A 92 1.76 -0.47 -5.95
C VAL A 92 0.33 -0.18 -6.37
N GLY A 93 -0.03 1.09 -6.59
CA GLY A 93 -1.36 1.52 -7.00
C GLY A 93 -1.64 1.36 -8.49
N TRP A 94 -0.63 1.18 -9.34
CA TRP A 94 -0.79 1.09 -10.80
C TRP A 94 -1.79 0.03 -11.26
N PRO A 95 -1.83 -1.19 -10.69
CA PRO A 95 -2.87 -2.16 -11.02
C PRO A 95 -4.29 -1.61 -10.78
N LEU A 96 -4.50 -0.87 -9.69
CA LEU A 96 -5.79 -0.22 -9.38
C LEU A 96 -6.11 0.87 -10.41
N LEU A 97 -5.12 1.70 -10.76
CA LEU A 97 -5.24 2.72 -11.83
C LEU A 97 -5.57 2.08 -13.18
N ALA A 98 -5.07 0.87 -13.43
CA ALA A 98 -5.34 0.07 -14.62
C ALA A 98 -6.66 -0.75 -14.52
N GLY A 99 -7.49 -0.52 -13.48
CA GLY A 99 -8.77 -1.21 -13.28
C GLY A 99 -8.65 -2.68 -12.86
N ARG A 100 -7.45 -3.15 -12.48
CA ARG A 100 -7.23 -4.49 -11.95
C ARG A 100 -7.58 -4.50 -10.47
N LEU A 101 -8.80 -4.96 -10.17
CA LEU A 101 -9.29 -5.11 -8.81
C LEU A 101 -8.48 -6.17 -8.04
N PRO A 102 -8.27 -6.00 -6.72
CA PRO A 102 -7.77 -7.07 -5.87
C PRO A 102 -8.69 -8.29 -6.02
N ALA A 103 -8.13 -9.41 -6.44
CA ALA A 103 -8.89 -10.63 -6.71
C ALA A 103 -9.24 -11.34 -5.40
N THR A 104 -10.16 -10.78 -4.62
CA THR A 104 -10.82 -11.50 -3.54
C THR A 104 -12.29 -11.72 -3.89
N ARG A 105 -12.86 -12.86 -3.49
CA ARG A 105 -14.27 -13.20 -3.74
C ARG A 105 -15.22 -12.13 -3.18
N ASP A 106 -14.83 -11.49 -2.08
CA ASP A 106 -15.61 -10.46 -1.41
C ASP A 106 -15.72 -9.19 -2.26
N HIS A 107 -14.64 -8.76 -2.89
CA HIS A 107 -14.63 -7.56 -3.74
C HIS A 107 -15.50 -7.72 -4.99
N ALA A 108 -15.62 -8.94 -5.53
CA ALA A 108 -16.54 -9.21 -6.64
C ALA A 108 -18.01 -8.99 -6.23
N LEU A 109 -18.39 -9.42 -5.03
CA LEU A 109 -19.75 -9.22 -4.52
C LEU A 109 -20.02 -7.74 -4.23
N HIS A 110 -19.07 -7.03 -3.62
CA HIS A 110 -19.19 -5.60 -3.37
C HIS A 110 -19.26 -4.79 -4.66
N TYR A 111 -18.44 -5.12 -5.67
CA TYR A 111 -18.51 -4.49 -6.99
C TYR A 111 -19.87 -4.73 -7.67
N LEU A 112 -20.37 -5.97 -7.64
CA LEU A 112 -21.70 -6.29 -8.18
C LEU A 112 -22.80 -5.47 -7.49
N ARG A 113 -22.72 -5.31 -6.17
CA ARG A 113 -23.66 -4.45 -5.43
C ARG A 113 -23.55 -2.99 -5.85
N THR A 114 -22.33 -2.45 -6.00
CA THR A 114 -22.14 -1.09 -6.55
C THR A 114 -22.74 -0.96 -7.95
N HIS A 115 -22.57 -1.95 -8.81
CA HIS A 115 -23.13 -1.96 -10.15
C HIS A 115 -24.67 -1.92 -10.12
N VAL A 116 -25.31 -2.76 -9.29
CA VAL A 116 -26.76 -2.74 -9.09
C VAL A 116 -27.21 -1.40 -8.50
N LEU A 117 -26.48 -0.81 -7.55
CA LEU A 117 -26.84 0.52 -7.02
C LEU A 117 -26.91 1.55 -8.15
N VAL A 118 -25.83 1.65 -8.92
CA VAL A 118 -25.64 2.72 -9.91
C VAL A 118 -26.55 2.55 -11.12
N HIS A 119 -26.69 1.33 -11.63
CA HIS A 119 -27.40 1.09 -12.89
C HIS A 119 -28.87 0.68 -12.70
N ASP A 120 -29.25 0.18 -11.53
CA ASP A 120 -30.60 -0.35 -11.32
C ASP A 120 -31.42 0.46 -10.30
N LEU A 121 -30.83 0.76 -9.13
CA LEU A 121 -31.56 1.36 -8.01
C LEU A 121 -31.62 2.89 -8.11
N LEU A 122 -30.47 3.55 -8.32
CA LEU A 122 -30.41 5.02 -8.44
C LEU A 122 -31.31 5.57 -9.54
N PRO A 123 -31.39 4.98 -10.76
CA PRO A 123 -32.31 5.44 -11.79
C PRO A 123 -33.80 5.34 -11.40
N GLN A 124 -34.12 4.52 -10.41
CA GLN A 124 -35.47 4.33 -9.88
C GLN A 124 -35.73 5.15 -8.60
N GLY A 125 -34.76 5.96 -8.16
CA GLY A 125 -34.84 6.69 -6.89
C GLY A 125 -34.76 5.80 -5.65
N GLN A 126 -34.17 4.61 -5.77
CA GLN A 126 -34.03 3.64 -4.69
C GLN A 126 -32.58 3.60 -4.16
N LEU A 127 -32.44 3.41 -2.85
CA LEU A 127 -31.14 3.25 -2.16
C LEU A 127 -31.03 1.91 -1.39
N VAL A 128 -32.11 1.13 -1.37
CA VAL A 128 -32.24 -0.14 -0.65
C VAL A 128 -32.86 -1.18 -1.60
N GLY A 129 -32.79 -2.47 -1.25
CA GLY A 129 -33.35 -3.56 -2.08
C GLY A 129 -32.34 -4.42 -2.84
N PHE A 130 -31.04 -4.25 -2.59
CA PHE A 130 -29.96 -5.07 -3.17
C PHE A 130 -30.17 -6.57 -2.99
N SER A 131 -30.50 -6.97 -1.75
CA SER A 131 -30.64 -8.37 -1.36
C SER A 131 -31.78 -9.06 -2.12
N THR A 132 -32.88 -8.33 -2.34
CA THR A 132 -34.03 -8.81 -3.11
C THR A 132 -33.67 -9.00 -4.58
N ARG A 133 -32.94 -8.06 -5.18
CA ARG A 133 -32.50 -8.14 -6.59
C ARG A 133 -31.52 -9.27 -6.85
N LEU A 134 -30.62 -9.53 -5.91
CA LEU A 134 -29.60 -10.58 -6.05
C LEU A 134 -30.11 -11.98 -5.64
N GLY A 135 -31.37 -12.10 -5.20
CA GLY A 135 -31.93 -13.37 -4.71
C GLY A 135 -31.19 -13.92 -3.48
N LEU A 136 -30.46 -13.07 -2.75
CA LEU A 136 -29.58 -13.50 -1.65
C LEU A 136 -30.32 -13.72 -0.33
N GLY A 137 -31.63 -13.53 -0.30
CA GLY A 137 -32.49 -13.99 0.80
C GLY A 137 -32.16 -13.43 2.18
N PHE A 138 -31.39 -12.34 2.28
CA PHE A 138 -31.20 -11.66 3.57
C PHE A 138 -32.58 -11.26 4.10
N GLY A 139 -32.84 -11.62 5.36
CA GLY A 139 -34.11 -11.35 6.02
C GLY A 139 -34.43 -9.85 5.95
N PHE A 140 -35.72 -9.55 5.75
CA PHE A 140 -36.27 -8.19 5.75
C PHE A 140 -35.64 -7.34 6.87
N GLY A 141 -34.83 -6.34 6.50
CA GLY A 141 -34.26 -5.34 7.44
C GLY A 141 -32.74 -5.32 7.55
N ASP A 142 -32.01 -6.34 7.08
CA ASP A 142 -30.55 -6.29 6.98
C ASP A 142 -30.11 -5.60 5.67
N ASP A 143 -30.44 -4.31 5.59
CA ASP A 143 -29.96 -3.47 4.50
C ASP A 143 -28.49 -3.14 4.76
N TYR A 144 -27.60 -3.71 3.94
CA TYR A 144 -26.20 -3.31 3.92
C TYR A 144 -26.10 -1.79 3.75
N PRO A 145 -25.18 -1.12 4.46
CA PRO A 145 -25.05 0.33 4.37
C PRO A 145 -24.76 0.72 2.92
N VAL A 146 -25.57 1.65 2.37
CA VAL A 146 -25.44 2.10 0.97
C VAL A 146 -24.23 3.02 0.77
N LEU A 147 -23.82 3.71 1.85
CA LEU A 147 -22.81 4.77 1.81
C LEU A 147 -21.45 4.32 1.26
N PRO A 148 -20.88 3.16 1.64
CA PRO A 148 -19.63 2.66 1.05
C PRO A 148 -19.73 2.45 -0.46
N TYR A 149 -20.88 2.01 -0.97
CA TYR A 149 -21.07 1.78 -2.41
C TYR A 149 -21.22 3.10 -3.18
N LEU A 150 -21.89 4.10 -2.59
CA LEU A 150 -21.94 5.46 -3.14
C LEU A 150 -20.56 6.12 -3.17
N TRP A 151 -19.78 5.94 -2.09
CA TRP A 151 -18.40 6.42 -2.04
C TRP A 151 -17.55 5.78 -3.14
N ALA A 152 -17.63 4.45 -3.29
CA ALA A 152 -16.93 3.72 -4.34
C ALA A 152 -17.37 4.13 -5.76
N ALA A 153 -18.62 4.53 -5.96
CA ALA A 153 -19.14 5.02 -7.23
C ALA A 153 -18.97 6.53 -7.44
N SER A 154 -18.42 7.27 -6.47
CA SER A 154 -18.49 8.75 -6.47
C SER A 154 -17.80 9.40 -7.67
N ALA A 155 -16.64 8.90 -8.10
CA ALA A 155 -15.94 9.42 -9.28
C ALA A 155 -16.75 9.15 -10.56
N HIS A 156 -17.31 7.95 -10.71
CA HIS A 156 -18.19 7.62 -11.83
C HIS A 156 -19.42 8.52 -11.88
N LEU A 157 -20.13 8.66 -10.76
CA LEU A 157 -21.35 9.47 -10.65
C LEU A 157 -21.05 10.96 -10.85
N GLY A 158 -20.03 11.50 -10.19
CA GLY A 158 -19.64 12.90 -10.25
C GLY A 158 -19.10 13.34 -11.62
N THR A 159 -18.60 12.39 -12.41
CA THR A 159 -18.15 12.62 -13.79
C THR A 159 -19.15 12.17 -14.84
N PHE A 160 -20.38 11.82 -14.43
CA PHE A 160 -21.44 11.32 -15.32
C PHE A 160 -20.99 10.16 -16.22
N GLY A 161 -20.16 9.27 -15.69
CA GLY A 161 -19.67 8.10 -16.39
C GLY A 161 -18.39 8.30 -17.21
N ALA A 162 -17.77 9.48 -17.20
CA ALA A 162 -16.47 9.67 -17.85
C ALA A 162 -15.36 8.81 -17.21
N VAL A 163 -15.45 8.58 -15.89
CA VAL A 163 -14.66 7.56 -15.19
C VAL A 163 -15.44 6.25 -15.17
N ASP A 164 -14.85 5.17 -15.69
CA ASP A 164 -15.47 3.84 -15.67
C ASP A 164 -15.80 3.39 -14.23
N LEU A 165 -16.94 2.71 -14.04
CA LEU A 165 -17.40 2.31 -12.71
C LEU A 165 -16.41 1.37 -12.01
N ARG A 166 -15.74 0.50 -12.76
CA ARG A 166 -14.70 -0.40 -12.24
C ARG A 166 -13.49 0.37 -11.74
N ALA A 167 -13.08 1.41 -12.46
CA ALA A 167 -12.01 2.29 -12.05
C ALA A 167 -12.41 3.07 -10.79
N SER A 168 -13.58 3.69 -10.79
CA SER A 168 -14.14 4.40 -9.62
C SER A 168 -14.16 3.50 -8.39
N TYR A 169 -14.67 2.27 -8.52
CA TYR A 169 -14.74 1.31 -7.43
C TYR A 169 -13.35 0.92 -6.93
N ALA A 170 -12.38 0.72 -7.83
CA ALA A 170 -11.00 0.43 -7.45
C ALA A 170 -10.33 1.56 -6.64
N PHE A 171 -10.73 2.82 -6.87
CA PHE A 171 -10.25 3.98 -6.13
C PHE A 171 -10.93 4.19 -4.78
N GLY A 172 -12.21 3.80 -4.66
CA GLY A 172 -12.99 4.03 -3.46
C GLY A 172 -12.94 2.90 -2.41
N LEU A 173 -12.19 1.83 -2.70
CA LEU A 173 -11.74 0.83 -1.71
C LEU A 173 -10.67 1.43 -0.79
#